data_AF-A0A2W4PJZ5-F1
#
_entry.id   AF-A0A2W4PJZ5-F1
#
_cell.length_a   1.000
_cell.length_b   1.000
_cell.length_c   1.000
_cell.angle_alpha   90.00
_cell.angle_beta   90.00
_cell.angle_gamma   90.00
#
_symmetry.space_group_name_H-M   'P 1'
#
loop_
_entity.id
_entity.type
_entity.pdbx_description
1 polymer ?
#
loop_
_entity_poly.entity_id
_entity_poly.type
_entity_poly.pdbx_seq_one_letter_code
_entity_poly.pdbx_strand_id
1 'polypeptide(L)'
;MHMHRSGLAAVVLSLLAGTALAAQSEGELIFTTHCAACHMATPAPAGSPNEKAPTRSQLAEFSAEAVLNSLTSGKMQLQGSVLTETQRRAVSEFATGKLVASTAGSAVATNRCTNSAPMGDPAAGPSWNGWGNGPAGTRFQDAKSGGITAADLPRLKLKWAFGYTGVASASSARVLAGGGLFVGSESGEVHALDPASGCTHWS
;
A
#
# COMPACT_ATOMS: atom_id res chain seq x y z
N MET A 1 70.68 -60.55 1.13
CA MET A 1 70.07 -59.61 0.17
C MET A 1 68.56 -59.67 0.37
N HIS A 2 67.97 -58.69 1.06
CA HIS A 2 66.53 -58.60 1.32
C HIS A 2 65.92 -57.55 0.37
N MET A 3 64.89 -57.96 -0.37
CA MET A 3 64.09 -57.13 -1.26
C MET A 3 62.99 -56.43 -0.45
N HIS A 4 62.94 -55.09 -0.46
CA HIS A 4 61.78 -54.32 -0.01
C HIS A 4 60.96 -53.86 -1.22
N ARG A 5 59.69 -54.29 -1.27
CA ARG A 5 58.65 -53.75 -2.14
C ARG A 5 57.77 -52.82 -1.29
N SER A 6 57.76 -51.53 -1.60
CA SER A 6 56.81 -50.58 -1.02
C SER A 6 55.76 -50.20 -2.07
N GLY A 7 54.51 -50.61 -1.83
CA GLY A 7 53.37 -50.30 -2.68
C GLY A 7 52.85 -48.89 -2.43
N LEU A 8 52.52 -48.17 -3.51
CA LEU A 8 51.79 -46.91 -3.44
C LEU A 8 50.30 -47.16 -3.14
N ALA A 9 49.79 -46.54 -2.08
CA ALA A 9 48.35 -46.44 -1.84
C ALA A 9 47.83 -45.14 -2.48
N ALA A 10 46.99 -45.26 -3.51
CA ALA A 10 46.30 -44.13 -4.12
C ALA A 10 45.02 -43.83 -3.32
N VAL A 11 44.95 -42.67 -2.68
CA VAL A 11 43.75 -42.13 -2.03
C VAL A 11 42.91 -41.45 -3.10
N VAL A 12 41.73 -42.02 -3.42
CA VAL A 12 40.74 -41.40 -4.30
C VAL A 12 39.82 -40.53 -3.44
N LEU A 13 39.98 -39.21 -3.55
CA LEU A 13 39.11 -38.22 -2.88
C LEU A 13 37.99 -37.82 -3.83
N SER A 14 36.82 -38.44 -3.68
CA SER A 14 35.61 -38.10 -4.46
C SER A 14 34.97 -36.81 -3.94
N LEU A 15 35.09 -35.71 -4.71
CA LEU A 15 34.34 -34.47 -4.50
C LEU A 15 32.90 -34.62 -5.01
N LEU A 16 31.92 -34.75 -4.10
CA LEU A 16 30.51 -34.53 -4.42
C LEU A 16 30.20 -33.03 -4.34
N ALA A 17 30.24 -32.34 -5.49
CA ALA A 17 29.71 -31.00 -5.62
C ALA A 17 28.18 -31.08 -5.80
N GLY A 18 27.43 -31.00 -4.70
CA GLY A 18 25.98 -30.85 -4.74
C GLY A 18 25.62 -29.43 -5.17
N THR A 19 25.14 -29.24 -6.40
CA THR A 19 24.49 -28.00 -6.82
C THR A 19 23.15 -27.89 -6.09
N ALA A 20 23.09 -27.07 -5.04
CA ALA A 20 21.83 -26.69 -4.43
C ALA A 20 21.07 -25.79 -5.42
N LEU A 21 20.12 -26.38 -6.18
CA LEU A 21 19.07 -25.58 -6.83
C LEU A 21 18.28 -24.93 -5.69
N ALA A 22 18.37 -23.62 -5.54
CA ALA A 22 17.48 -22.89 -4.66
C ALA A 22 16.04 -23.14 -5.14
N ALA A 23 15.23 -23.81 -4.33
CA ALA A 23 13.84 -24.06 -4.65
C ALA A 23 13.12 -22.71 -4.80
N GLN A 24 12.50 -22.48 -5.96
CA GLN A 24 11.72 -21.29 -6.24
C GLN A 24 10.59 -21.16 -5.21
N SER A 25 10.46 -19.98 -4.58
CA SER A 25 9.37 -19.76 -3.62
C SER A 25 8.01 -19.74 -4.33
N GLU A 26 6.94 -20.10 -3.63
CA GLU A 26 5.58 -20.02 -4.20
C GLU A 26 5.27 -18.60 -4.71
N GLY A 27 5.67 -17.57 -3.95
CA GLY A 27 5.51 -16.17 -4.36
C GLY A 27 6.27 -15.81 -5.64
N GLU A 28 7.47 -16.36 -5.84
CA GLU A 28 8.25 -16.19 -7.06
C GLU A 28 7.60 -16.85 -8.27
N LEU A 29 7.03 -18.04 -8.07
CA LEU A 29 6.28 -18.75 -9.12
C LEU A 29 5.05 -17.93 -9.54
N ILE A 30 4.23 -17.51 -8.58
CA ILE A 30 3.03 -16.71 -8.86
C ILE A 30 3.41 -15.41 -9.55
N PHE A 31 4.46 -14.72 -9.09
CA PHE A 31 4.88 -13.47 -9.69
C PHE A 31 5.27 -13.66 -11.15
N THR A 32 6.03 -14.71 -11.44
CA THR A 32 6.49 -15.02 -12.79
C THR A 32 5.31 -15.33 -13.71
N THR A 33 4.33 -16.11 -13.22
CA THR A 33 3.17 -16.54 -14.01
C THR A 33 2.13 -15.43 -14.22
N HIS A 34 1.88 -14.60 -13.21
CA HIS A 34 0.73 -13.68 -13.22
C HIS A 34 1.09 -12.19 -13.27
N CYS A 35 2.30 -11.81 -12.87
CA CYS A 35 2.63 -10.40 -12.60
C CYS A 35 3.73 -9.84 -13.54
N ALA A 36 4.70 -10.67 -13.91
CA ALA A 36 5.91 -10.24 -14.62
C ALA A 36 5.66 -9.62 -16.00
N ALA A 37 4.52 -9.92 -16.64
CA ALA A 37 4.15 -9.33 -17.93
C ALA A 37 3.91 -7.81 -17.86
N CYS A 38 3.54 -7.28 -16.69
CA CYS A 38 3.30 -5.85 -16.49
C CYS A 38 4.32 -5.22 -15.52
N HIS A 39 4.72 -5.94 -14.48
CA HIS A 39 5.67 -5.49 -13.47
C HIS A 39 7.10 -5.91 -13.82
N MET A 40 7.59 -5.37 -14.93
CA MET A 40 8.89 -5.70 -15.50
C MET A 40 10.05 -4.99 -14.79
N ALA A 41 11.29 -5.32 -15.17
CA ALA A 41 12.48 -4.61 -14.71
C ALA A 41 12.50 -3.15 -15.20
N THR A 42 12.02 -2.93 -16.43
CA THR A 42 11.94 -1.60 -17.07
C THR A 42 10.50 -1.12 -17.12
N PRO A 43 10.25 0.20 -16.98
CA PRO A 43 8.91 0.76 -17.13
C PRO A 43 8.32 0.46 -18.51
N ALA A 44 7.00 0.29 -18.58
CA ALA A 44 6.33 0.17 -19.86
C ALA A 44 6.39 1.49 -20.66
N PRO A 45 6.34 1.46 -22.00
CA PRO A 45 6.35 2.67 -22.81
C PRO A 45 5.20 3.62 -22.44
N ALA A 46 5.46 4.92 -22.55
CA ALA A 46 4.43 5.94 -22.37
C ALA A 46 3.28 5.73 -23.37
N GLY A 47 2.04 5.87 -22.91
CA GLY A 47 0.82 5.60 -23.66
C GLY A 47 0.40 4.13 -23.71
N SER A 48 1.16 3.20 -23.13
CA SER A 48 0.76 1.79 -23.07
C SER A 48 -0.25 1.52 -21.93
N PRO A 49 -1.08 0.46 -22.02
CA PRO A 49 -1.98 0.08 -20.93
C PRO A 49 -1.27 -0.15 -19.58
N ASN A 50 0.03 -0.47 -19.62
CA ASN A 50 0.85 -0.79 -18.46
C ASN A 50 1.77 0.36 -18.03
N GLU A 51 1.66 1.56 -18.62
CA GLU A 51 2.51 2.72 -18.28
C GLU A 51 2.52 3.01 -16.76
N LYS A 52 1.39 2.78 -16.09
CA LYS A 52 1.23 3.03 -14.65
C LYS A 52 1.66 1.87 -13.76
N ALA A 53 2.11 0.74 -14.32
CA ALA A 53 2.57 -0.40 -13.55
C ALA A 53 3.98 -0.12 -12.99
N PRO A 54 4.18 -0.19 -11.66
CA PRO A 54 5.51 -0.05 -11.07
C PRO A 54 6.44 -1.18 -11.52
N THR A 55 7.71 -0.87 -11.71
CA THR A 55 8.75 -1.86 -11.98
C THR A 55 9.01 -2.76 -10.78
N ARG A 56 9.75 -3.86 -10.98
CA ARG A 56 10.23 -4.73 -9.89
C ARG A 56 10.94 -3.96 -8.78
N SER A 57 11.82 -3.03 -9.14
CA SER A 57 12.56 -2.24 -8.16
C SER A 57 11.65 -1.28 -7.39
N GLN A 58 10.67 -0.67 -8.05
CA GLN A 58 9.69 0.19 -7.39
C GLN A 58 8.75 -0.60 -6.48
N LEU A 59 8.35 -1.83 -6.87
CA LEU A 59 7.57 -2.70 -6.00
C LEU A 59 8.30 -3.01 -4.68
N ALA A 60 9.63 -3.17 -4.71
CA ALA A 60 10.45 -3.37 -3.52
C ALA A 60 10.43 -2.17 -2.54
N GLU A 61 10.05 -0.98 -3.00
CA GLU A 61 9.95 0.21 -2.15
C GLU A 61 8.65 0.21 -1.32
N PHE A 62 7.57 -0.44 -1.80
CA PHE A 62 6.30 -0.55 -1.07
C PHE A 62 6.37 -1.49 0.13
N SER A 63 5.41 -1.37 1.05
CA SER A 63 5.19 -2.39 2.08
C SER A 63 4.49 -3.62 1.48
N ALA A 64 4.68 -4.78 2.11
CA ALA A 64 4.02 -6.01 1.67
C ALA A 64 2.49 -5.90 1.81
N GLU A 65 2.00 -5.19 2.83
CA GLU A 65 0.58 -4.88 3.03
C GLU A 65 0.00 -4.04 1.90
N ALA A 66 0.75 -3.04 1.41
CA ALA A 66 0.27 -2.18 0.33
C ALA A 66 0.06 -2.98 -0.97
N VAL A 67 0.99 -3.89 -1.29
CA VAL A 67 0.85 -4.80 -2.44
C VAL A 67 -0.30 -5.79 -2.21
N LEU A 68 -0.42 -6.37 -1.02
CA LEU A 68 -1.50 -7.28 -0.67
C LEU A 68 -2.89 -6.62 -0.78
N ASN A 69 -3.02 -5.38 -0.30
CA ASN A 69 -4.23 -4.58 -0.40
C ASN A 69 -4.57 -4.26 -1.86
N SER A 70 -3.58 -3.90 -2.67
CA SER A 70 -3.76 -3.68 -4.11
C SER A 70 -4.37 -4.90 -4.83
N LEU A 71 -3.94 -6.10 -4.46
CA LEU A 71 -4.44 -7.38 -5.01
C LEU A 71 -5.79 -7.81 -4.45
N THR A 72 -6.20 -7.30 -3.28
CA THR A 72 -7.41 -7.77 -2.57
C THR A 72 -8.61 -6.85 -2.79
N SER A 73 -8.41 -5.54 -2.65
CA SER A 73 -9.48 -4.52 -2.75
C SER A 73 -9.08 -3.28 -3.56
N GLY A 74 -7.81 -3.20 -3.99
CA GLY A 74 -7.29 -2.04 -4.72
C GLY A 74 -7.30 -2.19 -6.25
N LYS A 75 -6.41 -1.42 -6.90
CA LYS A 75 -6.35 -1.26 -8.36
C LYS A 75 -6.03 -2.55 -9.12
N MET A 76 -5.47 -3.56 -8.44
CA MET A 76 -5.12 -4.86 -9.02
C MET A 76 -6.06 -5.98 -8.56
N GLN A 77 -7.23 -5.66 -7.99
CA GLN A 77 -8.17 -6.67 -7.48
C GLN A 77 -8.56 -7.71 -8.55
N LEU A 78 -8.73 -7.30 -9.80
CA LEU A 78 -9.04 -8.22 -10.89
C LEU A 78 -7.91 -9.24 -11.12
N GLN A 79 -6.65 -8.79 -11.09
CA GLN A 79 -5.48 -9.64 -11.22
C GLN A 79 -5.31 -10.56 -10.00
N GLY A 80 -5.63 -10.06 -8.80
CA GLY A 80 -5.58 -10.83 -7.56
C GLY A 80 -6.77 -11.79 -7.36
N SER A 81 -7.84 -11.67 -8.15
CA SER A 81 -9.08 -12.44 -7.99
C SER A 81 -8.93 -13.93 -8.27
N VAL A 82 -7.94 -14.32 -9.08
CA VAL A 82 -7.63 -15.72 -9.41
C VAL A 82 -6.75 -16.41 -8.37
N LEU A 83 -6.25 -15.67 -7.38
CA LEU A 83 -5.36 -16.17 -6.34
C LEU A 83 -6.12 -16.43 -5.04
N THR A 84 -5.68 -17.40 -4.26
CA THR A 84 -6.13 -17.55 -2.87
C THR A 84 -5.55 -16.43 -1.99
N GLU A 85 -6.06 -16.29 -0.77
CA GLU A 85 -5.52 -15.31 0.19
C GLU A 85 -4.03 -15.58 0.52
N THR A 86 -3.67 -16.85 0.73
CA THR A 86 -2.28 -17.25 1.00
C THR A 86 -1.38 -16.97 -0.19
N GLN A 87 -1.87 -17.19 -1.42
CA GLN A 87 -1.14 -16.88 -2.65
C GLN A 87 -0.95 -15.38 -2.84
N ARG A 88 -1.97 -14.55 -2.58
CA ARG A 88 -1.84 -13.08 -2.60
C ARG A 88 -0.80 -12.60 -1.59
N ARG A 89 -0.77 -13.19 -0.39
CA ARG A 89 0.28 -12.90 0.61
C ARG A 89 1.66 -13.28 0.09
N ALA A 90 1.85 -14.52 -0.34
CA ALA A 90 3.14 -15.03 -0.81
C ALA A 90 3.72 -14.18 -1.97
N VAL A 91 2.90 -13.81 -2.96
CA VAL A 91 3.36 -12.96 -4.07
C VAL A 91 3.67 -11.53 -3.64
N SER A 92 2.94 -10.99 -2.65
CA SER A 92 3.20 -9.65 -2.10
C SER A 92 4.53 -9.59 -1.34
N GLU A 93 4.81 -10.62 -0.56
CA GLU A 93 6.09 -10.74 0.17
C GLU A 93 7.25 -10.92 -0.79
N PHE A 94 7.08 -11.76 -1.82
CA PHE A 94 8.09 -11.92 -2.87
C PHE A 94 8.31 -10.65 -3.70
N ALA A 95 7.25 -9.93 -4.04
CA ALA A 95 7.34 -8.70 -4.85
C ALA A 95 8.08 -7.59 -4.11
N THR A 96 7.94 -7.53 -2.78
CA THR A 96 8.51 -6.46 -1.95
C THR A 96 9.80 -6.85 -1.24
N GLY A 97 10.09 -8.15 -1.09
CA GLY A 97 11.16 -8.67 -0.23
C GLY A 97 10.88 -8.47 1.26
N LYS A 98 9.65 -8.13 1.66
CA LYS A 98 9.25 -7.81 3.04
C LYS A 98 8.14 -8.78 3.46
N LEU A 99 8.06 -9.13 4.74
CA LEU A 99 6.97 -9.95 5.27
C LEU A 99 5.74 -9.10 5.53
N VAL A 100 4.55 -9.64 5.27
CA VAL A 100 3.30 -9.02 5.72
C VAL A 100 3.20 -9.26 7.22
N ALA A 101 3.03 -8.18 7.99
CA ALA A 101 2.87 -8.27 9.43
C ALA A 101 1.75 -9.27 9.80
N SER A 102 1.98 -10.08 10.82
CA SER A 102 0.94 -10.92 11.39
C SER A 102 -0.15 -10.02 11.96
N THR A 103 -1.40 -10.25 11.57
CA THR A 103 -2.60 -9.54 12.04
C THR A 103 -2.95 -9.85 13.50
N ALA A 104 -1.95 -10.11 14.34
CA ALA A 104 -2.06 -10.16 15.78
C ALA A 104 -2.16 -8.73 16.33
N GLY A 105 -3.31 -8.11 16.10
CA GLY A 105 -3.59 -6.72 16.47
C GLY A 105 -4.07 -5.95 15.26
N SER A 106 -5.36 -6.05 14.96
CA SER A 106 -6.07 -5.03 14.21
C SER A 106 -5.60 -3.68 14.75
N ALA A 107 -4.98 -2.84 13.90
CA ALA A 107 -4.50 -1.51 14.27
C ALA A 107 -5.67 -0.53 14.55
N VAL A 108 -6.76 -1.05 15.11
CA VAL A 108 -7.86 -0.30 15.65
C VAL A 108 -7.32 0.43 16.89
N ALA A 109 -7.38 1.75 16.83
CA ALA A 109 -7.51 2.65 17.98
C ALA A 109 -6.27 3.35 18.58
N THR A 110 -5.16 3.58 17.88
CA THR A 110 -4.11 4.45 18.48
C THR A 110 -4.52 5.92 18.56
N ASN A 111 -5.44 6.38 17.69
CA ASN A 111 -5.85 7.78 17.59
C ASN A 111 -7.38 7.96 17.78
N ARG A 112 -8.01 7.30 18.77
CA ARG A 112 -9.45 7.52 19.00
C ARG A 112 -9.72 8.85 19.68
N CYS A 113 -10.80 9.50 19.28
CA CYS A 113 -11.32 10.66 20.00
C CYS A 113 -11.79 10.25 21.40
N THR A 114 -11.39 11.02 22.42
CA THR A 114 -11.83 10.83 23.82
C THR A 114 -13.30 11.19 24.01
N ASN A 115 -13.79 12.16 23.22
CA ASN A 115 -15.20 12.54 23.13
C ASN A 115 -15.64 12.44 21.67
N SER A 116 -16.74 11.72 21.44
CA SER A 116 -17.39 11.67 20.13
C SER A 116 -18.80 12.23 20.26
N ALA A 117 -18.99 13.47 19.81
CA ALA A 117 -20.33 14.04 19.70
C ALA A 117 -21.09 13.36 18.56
N PRO A 118 -22.43 13.20 18.67
CA PRO A 118 -23.25 12.80 17.54
C PRO A 118 -23.05 13.74 16.35
N MET A 119 -23.09 13.18 15.15
CA MET A 119 -23.04 13.97 13.92
C MET A 119 -24.23 14.94 13.89
N GLY A 120 -23.96 16.21 13.60
CA GLY A 120 -24.99 17.22 13.37
C GLY A 120 -25.69 17.03 12.01
N ASP A 121 -26.58 17.96 11.67
CA ASP A 121 -27.20 17.98 10.35
C ASP A 121 -26.12 18.12 9.26
N PRO A 122 -25.96 17.13 8.35
CA PRO A 122 -24.96 17.19 7.29
C PRO A 122 -25.22 18.31 6.28
N ALA A 123 -26.44 18.83 6.18
CA ALA A 123 -26.79 19.95 5.30
C ALA A 123 -26.58 21.33 5.93
N ALA A 124 -26.33 21.41 7.25
CA ALA A 124 -26.14 22.68 7.95
C ALA A 124 -24.73 23.28 7.78
N GLY A 125 -23.79 22.53 7.20
CA GLY A 125 -22.39 22.92 7.00
C GLY A 125 -22.09 23.61 5.66
N PRO A 126 -20.80 23.85 5.35
CA PRO A 126 -20.37 24.39 4.06
C PRO A 126 -20.90 23.55 2.89
N SER A 127 -21.36 24.22 1.84
CA SER A 127 -22.11 23.60 0.73
C SER A 127 -21.27 22.72 -0.21
N TRP A 128 -19.96 22.62 -0.02
CA TRP A 128 -19.07 21.80 -0.86
C TRP A 128 -18.66 20.52 -0.14
N ASN A 129 -19.36 19.41 -0.44
CA ASN A 129 -19.15 18.09 0.15
C ASN A 129 -18.85 16.99 -0.91
N GLY A 130 -18.39 17.39 -2.11
CA GLY A 130 -18.15 16.50 -3.26
C GLY A 130 -16.83 16.76 -3.99
N TRP A 131 -16.63 16.13 -5.15
CA TRP A 131 -15.35 16.19 -5.90
C TRP A 131 -14.95 17.60 -6.39
N GLY A 132 -15.92 18.49 -6.56
CA GLY A 132 -15.73 19.88 -6.97
C GLY A 132 -16.90 20.75 -6.54
N ASN A 133 -16.70 22.06 -6.55
CA ASN A 133 -17.68 23.06 -6.18
C ASN A 133 -18.58 23.36 -7.39
N GLY A 134 -19.70 22.63 -7.48
CA GLY A 134 -20.70 22.76 -8.54
C GLY A 134 -20.42 21.95 -9.82
N PRO A 135 -21.30 22.04 -10.84
CA PRO A 135 -21.25 21.20 -12.06
C PRO A 135 -19.98 21.38 -12.89
N ALA A 136 -19.36 22.55 -12.83
CA ALA A 136 -18.09 22.81 -13.49
C ALA A 136 -16.89 22.14 -12.79
N GLY A 137 -17.09 21.53 -11.62
CA GLY A 137 -16.05 20.80 -10.90
C GLY A 137 -14.91 21.69 -10.39
N THR A 138 -15.13 23.01 -10.30
CA THR A 138 -14.08 23.93 -9.87
C THR A 138 -13.68 23.62 -8.42
N ARG A 139 -12.38 23.57 -8.13
CA ARG A 139 -11.90 23.42 -6.74
C ARG A 139 -11.72 24.76 -6.03
N PHE A 140 -12.49 25.75 -6.46
CA PHE A 140 -12.42 27.12 -5.99
C PHE A 140 -13.56 27.41 -5.02
N GLN A 141 -13.24 28.09 -3.92
CA GLN A 141 -14.21 28.66 -2.99
C GLN A 141 -14.03 30.17 -3.00
N ASP A 142 -15.15 30.90 -3.03
CA ASP A 142 -15.11 32.36 -2.91
C ASP A 142 -14.63 32.78 -1.52
N ALA A 143 -14.26 34.06 -1.36
CA ALA A 143 -13.74 34.57 -0.10
C ALA A 143 -14.73 34.42 1.06
N LYS A 144 -16.04 34.47 0.78
CA LYS A 144 -17.10 34.33 1.80
C LYS A 144 -17.16 32.91 2.36
N SER A 145 -16.93 31.90 1.52
CA SER A 145 -17.09 30.49 1.87
C SER A 145 -15.78 29.80 2.24
N GLY A 146 -14.66 30.19 1.62
CA GLY A 146 -13.34 29.60 1.83
C GLY A 146 -12.50 30.29 2.92
N GLY A 147 -12.67 31.60 3.12
CA GLY A 147 -12.05 32.36 4.22
C GLY A 147 -10.50 32.45 4.21
N ILE A 148 -9.82 31.93 3.19
CA ILE A 148 -8.35 31.97 3.04
C ILE A 148 -8.00 32.89 1.86
N THR A 149 -7.11 33.84 2.10
CA THR A 149 -6.61 34.80 1.11
C THR A 149 -5.13 34.57 0.80
N ALA A 150 -4.62 35.19 -0.27
CA ALA A 150 -3.20 35.14 -0.61
C ALA A 150 -2.29 35.65 0.53
N ALA A 151 -2.77 36.61 1.33
CA ALA A 151 -2.03 37.16 2.46
C ALA A 151 -1.91 36.17 3.63
N ASP A 152 -2.76 35.13 3.69
CA ASP A 152 -2.71 34.11 4.71
C ASP A 152 -1.65 33.04 4.44
N LEU A 153 -1.29 32.83 3.16
CA LEU A 153 -0.40 31.75 2.72
C LEU A 153 0.93 31.70 3.47
N PRO A 154 1.66 32.82 3.70
CA PRO A 154 2.93 32.79 4.44
C PRO A 154 2.78 32.40 5.92
N ARG A 155 1.56 32.44 6.47
CA ARG A 155 1.26 32.16 7.88
C ARG A 155 0.70 30.76 8.11
N LEU A 156 0.36 30.04 7.04
CA LEU A 156 -0.19 28.69 7.16
C LEU A 156 0.85 27.72 7.75
N LYS A 157 0.39 26.84 8.62
CA LYS A 157 1.19 25.77 9.24
C LYS A 157 0.38 24.49 9.23
N LEU A 158 1.06 23.35 9.17
CA LEU A 158 0.43 22.04 9.35
C LEU A 158 -0.23 21.98 10.73
N LYS A 159 -1.55 21.72 10.77
CA LYS A 159 -2.29 21.57 12.03
C LYS A 159 -2.16 20.15 12.58
N TRP A 160 -2.37 19.16 11.72
CA TRP A 160 -2.24 17.74 12.01
C TRP A 160 -2.07 16.96 10.70
N ALA A 161 -1.59 15.71 10.80
CA ALA A 161 -1.54 14.77 9.69
C ALA A 161 -2.16 13.43 10.13
N PHE A 162 -2.86 12.78 9.19
CA PHE A 162 -3.47 11.46 9.40
C PHE A 162 -2.78 10.44 8.49
N GLY A 163 -2.30 9.35 9.07
CA GLY A 163 -1.64 8.26 8.35
C GLY A 163 -2.59 7.08 8.17
N TYR A 164 -2.55 6.46 7.00
CA TYR A 164 -3.28 5.22 6.72
C TYR A 164 -2.34 4.04 6.94
N THR A 165 -2.81 3.03 7.67
CA THR A 165 -2.03 1.83 7.93
C THR A 165 -2.00 0.93 6.69
N GLY A 166 -0.81 0.53 6.25
CA GLY A 166 -0.64 -0.49 5.22
C GLY A 166 -1.08 -0.10 3.81
N VAL A 167 -1.31 1.19 3.53
CA VAL A 167 -1.60 1.69 2.17
C VAL A 167 -0.80 2.94 1.87
N ALA A 168 -0.48 3.15 0.59
CA ALA A 168 0.36 4.24 0.13
C ALA A 168 -0.42 5.54 -0.15
N SER A 169 -1.74 5.49 -0.24
CA SER A 169 -2.57 6.62 -0.64
C SER A 169 -3.97 6.62 -0.01
N ALA A 170 -4.49 7.83 0.19
CA ALA A 170 -5.91 8.09 0.39
C ALA A 170 -6.57 8.22 -0.98
N SER A 171 -7.22 7.16 -1.47
CA SER A 171 -7.89 7.20 -2.78
C SER A 171 -9.37 7.56 -2.65
N SER A 172 -9.69 8.59 -1.86
CA SER A 172 -11.05 9.10 -1.72
C SER A 172 -11.11 10.63 -1.75
N ALA A 173 -12.25 11.16 -2.21
CA ALA A 173 -12.64 12.52 -1.87
C ALA A 173 -12.76 12.64 -0.34
N ARG A 174 -12.46 13.83 0.18
CA ARG A 174 -12.63 14.16 1.60
C ARG A 174 -13.94 14.91 1.75
N VAL A 175 -14.78 14.47 2.68
CA VAL A 175 -16.12 15.06 2.88
C VAL A 175 -16.16 15.68 4.26
N LEU A 176 -16.49 16.97 4.36
CA LEU A 176 -16.78 17.64 5.62
C LEU A 176 -18.30 17.80 5.74
N ALA A 177 -18.93 17.07 6.67
CA ALA A 177 -20.37 17.11 6.87
C ALA A 177 -20.74 16.81 8.33
N GLY A 178 -21.76 17.49 8.86
CA GLY A 178 -22.29 17.22 10.19
C GLY A 178 -21.25 17.33 11.33
N GLY A 179 -20.17 18.10 11.11
CA GLY A 179 -19.06 18.26 12.05
C GLY A 179 -17.93 17.23 11.91
N GLY A 180 -18.10 16.18 11.09
CA GLY A 180 -17.07 15.17 10.83
C GLY A 180 -16.35 15.36 9.51
N LEU A 181 -15.07 14.97 9.46
CA LEU A 181 -14.27 14.82 8.25
C LEU A 181 -14.16 13.34 7.88
N PHE A 182 -14.74 12.95 6.76
CA PHE A 182 -14.74 11.57 6.28
C PHE A 182 -13.70 11.36 5.21
N VAL A 183 -12.90 10.30 5.38
CA VAL A 183 -11.83 9.92 4.46
C VAL A 183 -11.77 8.41 4.28
N GLY A 184 -11.47 7.96 3.06
CA GLY A 184 -11.34 6.54 2.72
C GLY A 184 -9.90 6.16 2.35
N SER A 185 -9.54 4.93 2.62
CA SER A 185 -8.24 4.34 2.32
C SER A 185 -8.29 3.48 1.04
N GLU A 186 -7.14 3.19 0.44
CA GLU A 186 -7.06 2.19 -0.64
C GLU A 186 -7.36 0.75 -0.18
N SER A 187 -7.38 0.47 1.13
CA SER A 187 -7.77 -0.84 1.65
C SER A 187 -9.29 -1.00 1.72
N GLY A 188 -10.06 0.09 1.58
CA GLY A 188 -11.52 0.12 1.68
C GLY A 188 -12.05 0.56 3.03
N GLU A 189 -11.17 0.91 3.99
CA GLU A 189 -11.55 1.46 5.29
C GLU A 189 -12.03 2.91 5.15
N VAL A 190 -13.04 3.29 5.93
CA VAL A 190 -13.58 4.65 5.96
C VAL A 190 -13.47 5.19 7.37
N HIS A 191 -12.76 6.30 7.54
CA HIS A 191 -12.58 6.94 8.83
C HIS A 191 -13.46 8.19 8.95
N ALA A 192 -14.11 8.35 10.10
CA ALA A 192 -14.68 9.62 10.52
C ALA A 192 -13.74 10.31 11.51
N LEU A 193 -13.21 11.46 11.12
CA LEU A 193 -12.23 12.22 11.88
C LEU A 193 -12.83 13.50 12.44
N ASP A 194 -12.36 13.91 13.62
CA ASP A 194 -12.58 15.26 14.13
C ASP A 194 -11.73 16.26 13.31
N PRO A 195 -12.31 17.25 12.62
CA PRO A 195 -11.56 18.18 11.79
C PRO A 195 -10.57 19.05 12.59
N ALA A 196 -10.83 19.26 13.88
CA ALA A 196 -10.02 20.13 14.71
C ALA A 196 -8.71 19.47 15.13
N SER A 197 -8.73 18.18 15.47
CA SER A 197 -7.61 17.44 16.06
C SER A 197 -7.07 16.32 15.17
N GLY A 198 -7.86 15.82 14.22
CA GLY A 198 -7.52 14.67 13.40
C GLY A 198 -7.70 13.32 14.13
N CYS A 199 -8.30 13.29 15.33
CA CYS A 199 -8.65 12.04 16.00
C CYS A 199 -9.79 11.31 15.28
N THR A 200 -9.85 9.99 15.44
CA THR A 200 -10.83 9.10 14.82
C THR A 200 -12.02 8.86 15.75
N HIS A 201 -13.22 9.25 15.32
CA HIS A 201 -14.48 8.88 15.97
C HIS A 201 -14.76 7.38 15.78
N TRP A 202 -14.68 6.92 14.53
CA TRP A 202 -14.86 5.52 14.13
C TRP A 202 -14.14 5.22 12.80
N SER A 203 -13.96 3.92 12.52
CA SER A 203 -13.44 3.38 11.26
C SER A 203 -14.10 2.05 10.96
#